data_AF-A0A9Q0YKW7-F1
#
_entry.id   AF-A0A9Q0YKW7-F1
#
_cell.length_a   1.000
_cell.length_b   1.000
_cell.length_c   1.000
_cell.angle_alpha   90.00
_cell.angle_beta   90.00
_cell.angle_gamma   90.00
#
_symmetry.space_group_name_H-M   'P 1'
#
loop_
_entity.id
_entity.type
_entity.pdbx_description
1 polymer ?
#
loop_
_entity_poly.entity_id
_entity_poly.type
_entity_poly.pdbx_seq_one_letter_code
_entity_poly.pdbx_strand_id
1 'polypeptide(L)'
;MLPDLRSFKNQGIVGRFVVNRDALEREIESRKQQDGVCGEDVKIQLPKSLSHSSYHASYQGEVLVIYLTITDNTLAAELSDDLKELVSTSYKVILVLLPIVIDMTDENIVLFLRHFSNSTKKTTYPYGTNTSELIQVDSIEEADDGTVTIRLGDDVMVYQVQDDVKYNSETKVGKDFDKVTGEVIKITNYPLSFDWGCGLFGSQVSFCEILDGVQCEIARVGGDVCTVTTTTISERSPATMKIVNMTGVFREMIPFLAETVPNESFEAELIDRQHSTGIVYPCLAP
;
A
#
# COMPACT_ATOMS: atom_id res chain seq x y z
N MET A 1 15.07 8.83 -11.53
CA MET A 1 14.87 7.67 -10.64
C MET A 1 15.96 7.68 -9.59
N LEU A 2 15.59 7.50 -8.33
CA LEU A 2 16.49 7.38 -7.18
C LEU A 2 16.18 6.04 -6.49
N PRO A 3 16.91 4.95 -6.77
CA PRO A 3 16.64 3.64 -6.18
C PRO A 3 17.07 3.56 -4.70
N ASP A 4 16.52 2.57 -3.99
CA ASP A 4 17.07 2.03 -2.72
C ASP A 4 17.37 3.07 -1.61
N LEU A 5 16.51 4.08 -1.48
CA LEU A 5 16.63 5.14 -0.48
C LEU A 5 16.28 4.68 0.94
N ARG A 6 15.37 3.72 1.08
CA ARG A 6 14.92 3.16 2.37
C ARG A 6 14.84 1.64 2.27
N SER A 7 15.19 0.94 3.35
CA SER A 7 15.02 -0.50 3.48
C SER A 7 14.11 -0.82 4.65
N PHE A 8 13.26 -1.82 4.48
CA PHE A 8 12.34 -2.26 5.52
C PHE A 8 11.99 -3.72 5.38
N LYS A 9 11.42 -4.25 6.46
CA LYS A 9 10.91 -5.61 6.58
C LYS A 9 9.41 -5.57 6.78
N ASN A 10 8.69 -6.45 6.07
CA ASN A 10 7.26 -6.65 6.22
C ASN A 10 6.96 -8.07 6.67
N GLN A 11 6.08 -8.21 7.64
CA GLN A 11 5.57 -9.51 8.08
C GLN A 11 4.06 -9.43 8.29
N GLY A 12 3.30 -10.29 7.62
CA GLY A 12 1.84 -10.29 7.73
C GLY A 12 1.14 -11.02 6.59
N ILE A 13 -0.12 -10.66 6.33
CA ILE A 13 -0.95 -11.25 5.29
C ILE A 13 -1.28 -10.24 4.18
N VAL A 14 -1.30 -10.73 2.95
CA VAL A 14 -1.81 -10.04 1.77
C VAL A 14 -2.97 -10.84 1.22
N GLY A 15 -4.13 -10.23 1.02
CA GLY A 15 -5.30 -10.85 0.40
C GLY A 15 -5.78 -10.07 -0.82
N ARG A 16 -6.17 -10.78 -1.88
CA ARG A 16 -6.79 -10.22 -3.09
C ARG A 16 -8.29 -10.45 -3.04
N PHE A 17 -9.06 -9.38 -3.13
CA PHE A 17 -10.52 -9.41 -3.03
C PHE A 17 -11.15 -9.00 -4.35
N VAL A 18 -12.13 -9.77 -4.80
CA VAL A 18 -12.94 -9.42 -5.97
C VAL A 18 -14.01 -8.43 -5.53
N VAL A 19 -14.12 -7.32 -6.26
CA VAL A 19 -15.13 -6.28 -6.05
C VAL A 19 -15.77 -5.86 -7.38
N ASN A 20 -16.82 -5.05 -7.30
CA ASN A 20 -17.49 -4.52 -8.48
C ASN A 20 -16.55 -3.58 -9.26
N ARG A 21 -16.38 -3.84 -10.57
CA ARG A 21 -15.49 -3.05 -11.42
C ARG A 21 -15.93 -1.59 -11.51
N ASP A 22 -17.21 -1.32 -11.72
CA ASP A 22 -17.73 0.04 -11.86
C ASP A 22 -17.46 0.88 -10.59
N ALA A 23 -17.46 0.24 -9.42
CA ALA A 23 -17.14 0.92 -8.16
C ALA A 23 -15.67 1.35 -8.10
N LEU A 24 -14.77 0.53 -8.61
CA LEU A 24 -13.34 0.85 -8.73
C LEU A 24 -13.05 1.90 -9.80
N GLU A 25 -13.74 1.84 -10.94
CA GLU A 25 -13.62 2.85 -12.00
C GLU A 25 -14.09 4.23 -11.50
N ARG A 26 -15.15 4.27 -10.68
CA ARG A 26 -15.58 5.51 -10.00
C ARG A 26 -14.55 6.04 -9.02
N GLU A 27 -13.83 5.18 -8.28
CA GLU A 27 -12.74 5.63 -7.40
C GLU A 27 -11.61 6.26 -8.22
N ILE A 28 -11.17 5.62 -9.32
CA ILE A 28 -10.16 6.17 -10.22
C ILE A 28 -10.59 7.53 -10.78
N GLU A 29 -11.83 7.63 -11.24
CA GLU A 29 -12.37 8.87 -11.80
C GLU A 29 -12.45 9.98 -10.75
N SER A 30 -12.87 9.65 -9.51
CA SER A 30 -12.85 10.58 -8.38
C SER A 30 -11.44 11.12 -8.12
N ARG A 31 -10.39 10.28 -8.19
CA ARG A 31 -8.99 10.74 -8.05
C ARG A 31 -8.56 11.70 -9.15
N LYS A 32 -8.94 11.43 -10.40
CA LYS A 32 -8.66 12.35 -11.53
C LYS A 32 -9.36 13.69 -11.35
N GLN A 33 -10.61 13.69 -10.88
CA GLN A 33 -11.37 14.92 -10.63
C GLN A 33 -10.80 15.74 -9.46
N GLN A 34 -10.17 15.09 -8.47
CA GLN A 34 -9.47 15.76 -7.39
C GLN A 34 -8.15 16.41 -7.86
N ASP A 35 -7.58 15.94 -8.97
CA ASP A 35 -6.43 16.56 -9.63
C ASP A 35 -6.86 17.71 -10.54
N GLY A 36 -7.03 18.89 -9.95
CA GLY A 36 -7.36 20.11 -10.68
C GLY A 36 -6.26 20.66 -11.57
N VAL A 37 -5.10 20.01 -11.67
CA VAL A 37 -3.95 20.47 -12.46
C VAL A 37 -3.75 19.60 -13.70
N CYS A 38 -3.59 18.29 -13.51
CA CYS A 38 -3.21 17.35 -14.56
C CYS A 38 -4.21 16.18 -14.73
N GLY A 39 -5.35 16.18 -14.04
CA GLY A 39 -6.25 15.02 -13.97
C GLY A 39 -6.74 14.51 -15.32
N GLU A 40 -6.98 15.42 -16.26
CA GLU A 40 -7.40 15.11 -17.64
C GLU A 40 -6.28 14.43 -18.46
N ASP A 41 -5.02 14.70 -18.14
CA ASP A 41 -3.85 14.16 -18.83
C ASP A 41 -3.42 12.79 -18.29
N VAL A 42 -3.84 12.44 -17.07
CA VAL A 42 -3.52 11.16 -16.43
C VAL A 42 -4.40 10.04 -17.01
N LYS A 43 -3.78 9.16 -17.81
CA LYS A 43 -4.43 8.00 -18.43
C LYS A 43 -4.16 6.71 -17.64
N ILE A 44 -4.84 6.57 -16.50
CA ILE A 44 -4.87 5.32 -15.71
C ILE A 44 -6.22 4.61 -15.85
N GLN A 45 -6.20 3.28 -15.80
CA GLN A 45 -7.38 2.40 -15.87
C GLN A 45 -7.18 1.11 -15.07
N LEU A 46 -8.25 0.37 -14.83
CA LEU A 46 -8.14 -0.96 -14.24
C LEU A 46 -7.57 -1.97 -15.25
N PRO A 47 -6.79 -2.98 -14.79
CA PRO A 47 -6.33 -4.06 -15.65
C PRO A 47 -7.48 -4.76 -16.38
N LYS A 48 -7.26 -5.16 -17.64
CA LYS A 48 -8.24 -5.88 -18.47
C LYS A 48 -8.33 -7.36 -18.11
N SER A 49 -7.26 -7.94 -17.57
CA SER A 49 -7.23 -9.22 -16.88
C SER A 49 -5.90 -9.34 -16.14
N LEU A 50 -5.93 -9.79 -14.89
CA LEU A 50 -4.71 -10.24 -14.22
C LEU A 50 -4.54 -11.72 -14.54
N SER A 51 -3.32 -12.14 -14.92
CA SER A 51 -3.03 -13.52 -15.28
C SER A 51 -3.49 -14.48 -14.18
N HIS A 52 -4.18 -15.56 -14.56
CA HIS A 52 -4.69 -16.60 -13.65
C HIS A 52 -5.84 -16.19 -12.70
N SER A 53 -6.46 -15.03 -12.92
CA SER A 53 -7.68 -14.66 -12.18
C SER A 53 -8.90 -15.53 -12.58
N SER A 54 -9.66 -15.98 -11.58
CA SER A 54 -10.88 -16.79 -11.76
C SER A 54 -12.15 -15.96 -11.98
N TYR A 55 -12.05 -14.63 -11.87
CA TYR A 55 -13.18 -13.71 -11.97
C TYR A 55 -13.32 -13.11 -13.38
N HIS A 56 -14.50 -12.59 -13.69
CA HIS A 56 -14.81 -12.00 -15.00
C HIS A 56 -14.47 -10.51 -15.04
N ALA A 57 -13.31 -10.18 -15.60
CA ALA A 57 -12.75 -8.82 -15.61
C ALA A 57 -13.60 -7.73 -16.30
N SER A 58 -14.67 -8.09 -17.01
CA SER A 58 -15.60 -7.13 -17.61
C SER A 58 -16.54 -6.45 -16.62
N TYR A 59 -16.83 -7.07 -15.48
CA TYR A 59 -17.71 -6.50 -14.44
C TYR A 59 -17.15 -6.65 -13.02
N GLN A 60 -16.03 -7.36 -12.87
CA GLN A 60 -15.30 -7.52 -11.62
C GLN A 60 -13.90 -6.93 -11.74
N GLY A 61 -13.40 -6.41 -10.62
CA GLY A 61 -12.01 -5.98 -10.46
C GLY A 61 -11.45 -6.45 -9.13
N GLU A 62 -10.23 -6.05 -8.83
CA GLU A 62 -9.49 -6.51 -7.65
C GLU A 62 -9.04 -5.35 -6.78
N VAL A 63 -8.98 -5.61 -5.48
CA VAL A 63 -8.23 -4.79 -4.52
C VAL A 63 -7.36 -5.69 -3.67
N LEU A 64 -6.19 -5.18 -3.29
CA LEU A 64 -5.37 -5.82 -2.27
C LEU A 64 -5.72 -5.21 -0.93
N VAL A 65 -5.99 -6.09 0.04
CA VAL A 65 -6.05 -5.72 1.45
C VAL A 65 -4.87 -6.40 2.12
N ILE A 66 -4.05 -5.60 2.77
CA ILE A 66 -2.82 -6.06 3.39
C ILE A 66 -2.92 -5.76 4.87
N TYR A 67 -2.61 -6.73 5.70
CA TYR A 67 -2.39 -6.53 7.13
C TYR A 67 -1.00 -7.00 7.51
N LEU A 68 -0.13 -6.07 7.90
CA LEU A 68 1.25 -6.40 8.21
C LEU A 68 1.85 -5.53 9.30
N THR A 69 2.95 -6.01 9.86
CA THR A 69 3.91 -5.21 10.61
C THR A 69 5.00 -4.75 9.66
N ILE A 70 5.23 -3.44 9.59
CA ILE A 70 6.37 -2.84 8.89
C ILE A 70 7.44 -2.56 9.92
N THR A 71 8.70 -2.84 9.56
CA THR A 71 9.87 -2.39 10.30
C THR A 71 10.82 -1.66 9.35
N ASP A 72 10.94 -0.34 9.50
CA ASP A 72 11.86 0.49 8.73
C ASP A 72 13.28 0.40 9.30
N ASN A 73 14.15 -0.30 8.58
CA ASN A 73 15.52 -0.56 8.98
C ASN A 73 16.43 0.65 8.75
N THR A 74 16.18 1.43 7.68
CA THR A 74 16.95 2.64 7.38
C THR A 74 16.67 3.71 8.43
N LEU A 75 15.40 4.01 8.68
CA LEU A 75 15.01 5.04 9.62
C LEU A 75 15.44 4.65 11.05
N ALA A 76 15.28 3.39 11.44
CA ALA A 76 15.76 2.92 12.76
C ALA A 76 17.27 3.15 12.99
N ALA A 77 18.08 3.09 11.94
CA ALA A 77 19.53 3.30 12.03
C ALA A 77 19.93 4.78 12.07
N GLU A 78 19.07 5.69 11.58
CA GLU A 78 19.43 7.09 11.33
C GLU A 78 18.73 8.09 12.26
N LEU A 79 17.66 7.70 12.95
CA LEU A 79 16.95 8.62 13.85
C LEU A 79 17.86 9.11 14.99
N SER A 80 17.87 10.43 15.19
CA SER A 80 18.40 11.04 16.41
C SER A 80 17.56 10.66 17.64
N ASP A 81 18.13 10.82 18.84
CA ASP A 81 17.46 10.40 20.08
C ASP A 81 16.12 11.14 20.29
N ASP A 82 16.04 12.42 19.93
CA ASP A 82 14.78 13.19 20.00
C ASP A 82 13.71 12.63 19.04
N LEU A 83 14.11 12.19 17.85
CA LEU A 83 13.17 11.66 16.85
C LEU A 83 12.72 10.22 17.18
N LYS A 84 13.52 9.42 17.89
CA LYS A 84 13.12 8.07 18.35
C LYS A 84 11.90 8.10 19.28
N GLU A 85 11.71 9.19 20.01
CA GLU A 85 10.51 9.36 20.86
C GLU A 85 9.28 9.79 20.07
N LEU A 86 9.45 10.40 18.89
CA LEU A 86 8.37 10.96 18.09
C LEU A 86 7.91 10.05 16.95
N VAL A 87 8.77 9.14 16.50
CA VAL A 87 8.60 8.38 15.28
C VAL A 87 8.61 6.88 15.56
N SER A 88 7.64 6.16 15.02
CA SER A 88 7.62 4.70 15.03
C SER A 88 8.37 4.17 13.81
N THR A 89 9.36 3.33 14.07
CA THR A 89 10.08 2.56 13.04
C THR A 89 9.54 1.15 12.87
N SER A 90 8.68 0.70 13.80
CA SER A 90 7.96 -0.56 13.67
C SER A 90 6.51 -0.36 14.07
N TYR A 91 5.57 -0.76 13.21
CA TYR A 91 4.14 -0.54 13.44
C TYR A 91 3.28 -1.49 12.62
N LYS A 92 2.10 -1.79 13.15
CA LYS A 92 1.06 -2.56 12.47
C LYS A 92 0.25 -1.64 11.58
N VAL A 93 -0.11 -2.14 10.41
CA VAL A 93 -0.81 -1.38 9.41
C VAL A 93 -1.73 -2.25 8.58
N ILE A 94 -2.84 -1.63 8.17
CA ILE A 94 -3.76 -2.17 7.19
C ILE A 94 -3.78 -1.25 5.99
N LEU A 95 -3.57 -1.83 4.81
CA LEU A 95 -3.46 -1.11 3.55
C LEU A 95 -4.56 -1.61 2.62
N VAL A 96 -5.20 -0.69 1.93
CA VAL A 96 -6.08 -1.00 0.79
C VAL A 96 -5.46 -0.39 -0.45
N LEU A 97 -5.17 -1.25 -1.42
CA LEU A 97 -4.44 -0.91 -2.64
C LEU A 97 -5.24 -1.35 -3.86
N LEU A 98 -5.16 -0.56 -4.92
CA LEU A 98 -5.84 -0.81 -6.19
C LEU A 98 -4.82 -1.00 -7.32
N PRO A 99 -4.75 -2.18 -7.94
CA PRO A 99 -3.97 -2.39 -9.15
C PRO A 99 -4.55 -1.58 -10.30
N ILE A 100 -3.70 -0.83 -10.98
CA ILE A 100 -4.05 -0.05 -12.16
C ILE A 100 -2.98 -0.22 -13.24
N VAL A 101 -3.33 0.20 -14.45
CA VAL A 101 -2.43 0.22 -15.61
C VAL A 101 -2.37 1.64 -16.15
N ILE A 102 -1.17 2.09 -16.49
CA ILE A 102 -0.96 3.32 -17.28
C ILE A 102 -1.28 2.98 -18.74
N ASP A 103 -2.38 3.54 -19.28
CA ASP A 103 -2.93 3.18 -20.59
C ASP A 103 -1.94 3.34 -21.75
N MET A 104 -1.03 4.33 -21.64
CA MET A 104 -0.04 4.62 -22.69
C MET A 104 1.13 3.63 -22.72
N THR A 105 1.53 3.09 -21.57
CA THR A 105 2.72 2.23 -21.46
C THR A 105 2.38 0.77 -21.17
N ASP A 106 1.11 0.48 -20.85
CA ASP A 106 0.65 -0.80 -20.31
C ASP A 106 1.41 -1.21 -19.03
N GLU A 107 2.02 -0.24 -18.34
CA GLU A 107 2.76 -0.47 -17.11
C GLU A 107 1.79 -0.68 -15.94
N ASN A 108 2.00 -1.77 -15.19
CA ASN A 108 1.23 -2.06 -13.98
C ASN A 108 1.81 -1.25 -12.82
N ILE A 109 0.94 -0.47 -12.17
CA ILE A 109 1.27 0.27 -10.96
C ILE A 109 0.17 0.04 -9.94
N VAL A 110 0.42 0.46 -8.70
CA VAL A 110 -0.53 0.31 -7.61
C VAL A 110 -0.93 1.68 -7.09
N LEU A 111 -2.23 1.95 -7.08
CA LEU A 111 -2.80 3.12 -6.45
C LEU A 111 -3.07 2.83 -4.97
N PHE A 112 -2.53 3.68 -4.11
CA PHE A 112 -2.75 3.60 -2.69
C PHE A 112 -4.09 4.23 -2.32
N LEU A 113 -5.00 3.45 -1.74
CA LEU A 113 -6.34 3.94 -1.40
C LEU A 113 -6.46 4.37 0.06
N ARG A 114 -6.11 3.50 1.02
CA ARG A 114 -6.24 3.77 2.46
C ARG A 114 -5.16 3.08 3.29
N HIS A 115 -4.79 3.71 4.40
CA HIS A 115 -3.85 3.22 5.41
C HIS A 115 -4.49 3.39 6.80
N PHE A 116 -4.59 2.32 7.58
CA PHE A 116 -4.92 2.39 9.01
C PHE A 116 -3.77 1.90 9.88
N SER A 117 -3.42 2.62 10.95
CA SER A 117 -2.47 2.17 11.97
C SER A 117 -2.88 2.61 13.37
N ASN A 118 -2.61 1.80 14.38
CA ASN A 118 -2.78 2.17 15.78
C ASN A 118 -1.49 2.74 16.42
N SER A 119 -0.48 3.08 15.60
CA SER A 119 0.74 3.68 16.12
C SER A 119 0.45 5.01 16.82
N THR A 120 0.91 5.16 18.05
CA THR A 120 0.78 6.40 18.83
C THR A 120 1.83 7.46 18.46
N LYS A 121 2.92 7.04 17.79
CA LYS A 121 3.96 7.91 17.24
C LYS A 121 3.73 8.11 15.74
N LYS A 122 4.33 9.17 15.18
CA LYS A 122 4.28 9.42 13.73
C LYS A 122 4.89 8.24 12.97
N THR A 123 4.23 7.78 11.92
CA THR A 123 4.75 6.74 11.03
C THR A 123 4.91 7.30 9.64
N THR A 124 6.06 7.06 9.01
CA THR A 124 6.24 7.36 7.59
C THR A 124 6.23 6.06 6.81
N TYR A 125 5.13 5.84 6.09
CA TYR A 125 4.91 4.65 5.31
C TYR A 125 5.85 4.62 4.10
N PRO A 126 6.74 3.62 3.97
CA PRO A 126 7.79 3.67 2.97
C PRO A 126 7.25 3.53 1.54
N TYR A 127 6.05 2.98 1.35
CA TYR A 127 5.44 2.88 0.02
C TYR A 127 4.48 4.03 -0.30
N GLY A 128 4.18 4.88 0.67
CA GLY A 128 3.35 6.05 0.45
C GLY A 128 4.21 7.16 -0.13
N THR A 129 3.71 7.85 -1.15
CA THR A 129 4.28 9.10 -1.65
C THR A 129 3.78 10.31 -0.84
N ASN A 130 2.84 10.12 0.09
CA ASN A 130 2.32 11.18 0.96
C ASN A 130 2.04 10.64 2.38
N THR A 131 2.42 11.39 3.43
CA THR A 131 2.22 10.99 4.82
C THR A 131 0.82 11.25 5.40
N SER A 132 -0.02 12.05 4.74
CA SER A 132 -1.34 12.47 5.22
C SER A 132 -2.45 11.43 5.05
N GLU A 133 -2.23 10.38 4.25
CA GLU A 133 -3.23 9.30 4.03
C GLU A 133 -3.29 8.30 5.20
N LEU A 134 -2.39 8.44 6.18
CA LEU A 134 -2.42 7.64 7.38
C LEU A 134 -3.62 8.03 8.26
N ILE A 135 -4.53 7.08 8.45
CA ILE A 135 -5.62 7.20 9.41
C ILE A 135 -5.20 6.49 10.69
N GLN A 136 -5.12 7.25 11.78
CA GLN A 136 -4.83 6.69 13.09
C GLN A 136 -6.11 6.09 13.68
N VAL A 137 -6.08 4.80 13.97
CA VAL A 137 -7.18 4.04 14.60
C VAL A 137 -6.91 3.85 16.09
N ASP A 138 -7.96 3.61 16.86
CA ASP A 138 -7.86 3.49 18.31
C ASP A 138 -7.17 2.18 18.72
N SER A 139 -7.52 1.07 18.05
CA SER A 139 -6.90 -0.23 18.30
C SER A 139 -6.89 -1.14 17.08
N ILE A 140 -5.93 -2.06 17.09
CA ILE A 140 -5.85 -3.25 16.24
C ILE A 140 -5.66 -4.43 17.19
N GLU A 141 -6.70 -5.23 17.36
CA GLU A 141 -6.78 -6.36 18.31
C GLU A 141 -6.74 -7.68 17.55
N GLU A 142 -5.80 -8.56 17.89
CA GLU A 142 -5.70 -9.92 17.33
C GLU A 142 -6.19 -10.94 18.36
N ALA A 143 -7.08 -11.83 17.94
CA ALA A 143 -7.53 -12.98 18.72
C ALA A 143 -6.82 -14.26 18.26
N ASP A 144 -6.77 -15.25 19.16
CA ASP A 144 -6.11 -16.54 18.91
C ASP A 144 -6.74 -17.35 17.77
N ASP A 145 -7.97 -17.03 17.37
CA ASP A 145 -8.69 -17.67 16.26
C ASP A 145 -8.41 -17.03 14.89
N GLY A 146 -7.42 -16.13 14.82
CA GLY A 146 -7.04 -15.41 13.61
C GLY A 146 -7.95 -14.23 13.28
N THR A 147 -8.91 -13.90 14.14
CA THR A 147 -9.72 -12.69 14.00
C THR A 147 -8.88 -11.46 14.34
N VAL A 148 -8.93 -10.45 13.48
CA VAL A 148 -8.36 -9.14 13.75
C VAL A 148 -9.43 -8.08 13.67
N THR A 149 -9.52 -7.26 14.71
CA THR A 149 -10.51 -6.19 14.86
C THR A 149 -9.82 -4.85 14.88
N ILE A 150 -10.18 -3.99 13.94
CA ILE A 150 -9.79 -2.58 13.88
C ILE A 150 -10.91 -1.76 14.48
N ARG A 151 -10.58 -0.78 15.33
CA ARG A 151 -11.58 0.11 15.95
C ARG A 151 -11.27 1.58 15.71
N LEU A 152 -12.30 2.35 15.39
CA LEU A 152 -12.26 3.81 15.37
C LEU A 152 -13.59 4.33 15.93
N GLY A 153 -13.58 4.79 17.17
CA GLY A 153 -14.79 5.06 17.95
C GLY A 153 -15.64 3.80 18.12
N ASP A 154 -16.93 3.91 17.82
CA ASP A 154 -17.88 2.79 17.85
C ASP A 154 -17.80 1.91 16.59
N ASP A 155 -17.05 2.34 15.57
CA ASP A 155 -16.96 1.63 14.31
C ASP A 155 -15.86 0.59 14.29
N VAL A 156 -16.11 -0.48 13.54
CA VAL A 156 -15.20 -1.62 13.42
C VAL A 156 -15.04 -2.10 11.99
N MET A 157 -13.85 -2.59 11.69
CA MET A 157 -13.59 -3.47 10.57
C MET A 157 -12.96 -4.74 11.11
N VAL A 158 -13.53 -5.88 10.73
CA VAL A 158 -13.15 -7.20 11.23
C VAL A 158 -12.77 -8.07 10.05
N TYR A 159 -11.59 -8.67 10.11
CA TYR A 159 -11.17 -9.71 9.19
C TYR A 159 -10.73 -10.95 9.95
N GLN A 160 -10.81 -12.08 9.27
CA GLN A 160 -10.41 -13.38 9.77
C GLN A 160 -9.31 -13.91 8.86
N VAL A 161 -8.20 -14.32 9.48
CA VAL A 161 -7.05 -14.92 8.81
C VAL A 161 -7.00 -16.38 9.22
N GLN A 162 -6.94 -17.26 8.23
CA GLN A 162 -6.70 -18.69 8.46
C GLN A 162 -5.45 -19.09 7.70
N ASP A 163 -4.59 -19.83 8.37
CA ASP A 163 -3.27 -20.17 7.88
C ASP A 163 -3.20 -21.68 7.70
N ASP A 164 -2.96 -22.13 6.47
CA ASP A 164 -3.07 -23.56 6.15
C ASP A 164 -1.77 -24.33 6.44
N VAL A 165 -0.60 -23.67 6.51
CA VAL A 165 0.71 -24.33 6.68
C VAL A 165 1.77 -23.39 7.29
N LYS A 166 2.70 -23.94 8.08
CA LYS A 166 3.97 -23.26 8.48
C LYS A 166 4.82 -22.94 7.23
N TYR A 167 5.43 -21.75 7.19
CA TYR A 167 6.31 -21.26 6.11
C TYR A 167 7.17 -22.36 5.47
N ASN A 168 7.02 -22.55 4.16
CA ASN A 168 7.95 -23.33 3.36
C ASN A 168 9.10 -22.42 2.91
N SER A 169 10.27 -22.57 3.52
CA SER A 169 11.48 -21.76 3.33
C SER A 169 12.16 -21.89 1.96
N GLU A 170 11.50 -22.48 0.96
CA GLU A 170 12.11 -22.79 -0.35
C GLU A 170 11.55 -21.95 -1.53
N THR A 171 10.61 -21.04 -1.27
CA THR A 171 10.00 -20.23 -2.34
C THR A 171 10.92 -19.09 -2.72
N LYS A 172 11.65 -19.24 -3.84
CA LYS A 172 12.41 -18.14 -4.46
C LYS A 172 11.44 -17.01 -4.86
N VAL A 173 11.92 -15.75 -4.80
CA VAL A 173 11.24 -14.47 -5.16
C VAL A 173 10.46 -14.49 -6.50
N GLY A 174 10.69 -15.49 -7.35
CA GLY A 174 10.25 -15.53 -8.74
C GLY A 174 8.79 -15.86 -9.04
N LYS A 175 7.82 -15.67 -8.14
CA LYS A 175 6.37 -15.80 -8.47
C LYS A 175 5.44 -14.89 -7.66
N ASP A 176 5.80 -13.63 -7.40
CA ASP A 176 4.93 -12.72 -6.64
C ASP A 176 3.72 -12.24 -7.47
N PHE A 177 2.59 -12.95 -7.37
CA PHE A 177 1.28 -12.64 -8.02
C PHE A 177 1.42 -12.02 -9.44
N ASP A 178 2.37 -12.59 -10.16
CA ASP A 178 3.06 -12.36 -11.44
C ASP A 178 3.03 -11.05 -12.25
N LYS A 179 2.34 -9.96 -11.87
CA LYS A 179 2.57 -8.62 -12.48
C LYS A 179 2.31 -7.40 -11.59
N VAL A 180 1.47 -7.53 -10.56
CA VAL A 180 1.04 -6.39 -9.73
C VAL A 180 1.88 -6.24 -8.47
N THR A 181 2.38 -7.35 -7.92
CA THR A 181 3.21 -7.35 -6.71
C THR A 181 4.59 -7.96 -6.94
N GLY A 182 5.10 -7.91 -8.17
CA GLY A 182 6.34 -8.57 -8.59
C GLY A 182 7.60 -8.15 -7.81
N GLU A 183 8.77 -8.54 -8.33
CA GLU A 183 10.06 -8.13 -7.76
C GLU A 183 10.21 -6.61 -7.67
N VAL A 184 9.63 -5.87 -8.63
CA VAL A 184 9.61 -4.40 -8.67
C VAL A 184 8.17 -3.91 -8.79
N ILE A 185 7.75 -3.02 -7.88
CA ILE A 185 6.39 -2.46 -7.83
C ILE A 185 6.48 -0.94 -7.75
N LYS A 186 5.69 -0.23 -8.58
CA LYS A 186 5.47 1.21 -8.43
C LYS A 186 4.18 1.47 -7.68
N ILE A 187 4.23 2.31 -6.65
CA ILE A 187 3.07 2.69 -5.83
C ILE A 187 2.95 4.22 -5.78
N THR A 188 1.72 4.74 -5.82
CA THR A 188 1.44 6.18 -5.73
C THR A 188 0.21 6.47 -4.89
N ASN A 189 0.22 7.61 -4.19
CA ASN A 189 -0.95 8.21 -3.53
C ASN A 189 -1.69 9.22 -4.42
N TYR A 190 -1.54 9.15 -5.75
CA TYR A 190 -2.18 10.06 -6.69
C TYR A 190 -3.64 10.40 -6.29
N PRO A 191 -4.04 11.69 -6.31
CA PRO A 191 -3.29 12.86 -6.80
C PRO A 191 -2.55 13.66 -5.72
N LEU A 192 -2.26 13.06 -4.56
CA LEU A 192 -1.62 13.80 -3.47
C LEU A 192 -0.19 14.23 -3.82
N SER A 193 0.18 15.42 -3.35
CA SER A 193 1.53 15.95 -3.49
C SER A 193 2.56 15.04 -2.83
N PHE A 194 3.76 14.96 -3.39
CA PHE A 194 4.84 14.19 -2.76
C PHE A 194 5.24 14.76 -1.39
N ASP A 195 5.13 13.94 -0.35
CA ASP A 195 5.62 14.19 1.00
C ASP A 195 6.05 12.86 1.64
N TRP A 196 7.36 12.70 1.84
CA TRP A 196 7.91 11.52 2.51
C TRP A 196 8.36 11.80 3.96
N GLY A 197 7.88 12.90 4.55
CA GLY A 197 8.14 13.28 5.92
C GLY A 197 9.44 14.07 6.12
N CYS A 198 10.09 14.54 5.06
CA CYS A 198 11.36 15.27 5.18
C CYS A 198 11.24 16.63 5.88
N GLY A 199 10.03 17.20 5.97
CA GLY A 199 9.76 18.33 6.86
C GLY A 199 9.93 18.01 8.35
N LEU A 200 9.74 16.74 8.74
CA LEU A 200 9.97 16.25 10.11
C LEU A 200 11.42 15.82 10.33
N PHE A 201 11.98 15.04 9.41
CA PHE A 201 13.30 14.44 9.58
C PHE A 201 14.45 15.42 9.30
N GLY A 202 14.22 16.39 8.40
CA GLY A 202 15.27 17.28 7.91
C GLY A 202 16.43 16.51 7.24
N SER A 203 17.58 17.16 7.14
CA SER A 203 18.79 16.58 6.54
C SER A 203 19.54 15.59 7.46
N GLN A 204 18.98 15.24 8.63
CA GLN A 204 19.60 14.28 9.55
C GLN A 204 19.45 12.83 9.08
N VAL A 205 18.47 12.58 8.22
CA VAL A 205 18.16 11.28 7.64
C VAL A 205 18.60 11.30 6.18
N SER A 206 19.36 10.29 5.77
CA SER A 206 20.11 10.26 4.51
C SER A 206 19.22 10.41 3.28
N PHE A 207 18.06 9.74 3.27
CA PHE A 207 17.14 9.85 2.14
C PHE A 207 16.59 11.27 1.99
N CYS A 208 16.41 12.02 3.09
CA CYS A 208 15.93 13.39 3.02
C CYS A 208 17.00 14.36 2.51
N GLU A 209 18.27 14.13 2.84
CA GLU A 209 19.39 14.87 2.24
C GLU A 209 19.43 14.66 0.71
N ILE A 210 19.27 13.41 0.25
CA ILE A 210 19.23 13.10 -1.19
C ILE A 210 18.03 13.79 -1.87
N LEU A 211 16.86 13.75 -1.25
CA LEU A 211 15.65 14.35 -1.81
C LEU A 211 15.73 15.87 -1.90
N ASP A 212 16.40 16.53 -0.96
CA ASP A 212 16.64 17.98 -1.01
C ASP A 212 17.35 18.39 -2.31
N GLY A 213 18.31 17.59 -2.76
CA GLY A 213 19.03 17.80 -4.01
C GLY A 213 18.19 17.71 -5.29
N VAL A 214 16.98 17.13 -5.23
CA VAL A 214 16.11 16.91 -6.39
C VAL A 214 14.72 17.56 -6.29
N GLN A 215 14.45 18.36 -5.25
CA GLN A 215 13.14 19.00 -5.05
C GLN A 215 12.68 19.83 -6.25
N CYS A 216 13.61 20.52 -6.91
CA CYS A 216 13.30 21.31 -8.11
C CYS A 216 12.77 20.45 -9.27
N GLU A 217 13.27 19.22 -9.42
CA GLU A 217 12.84 18.31 -10.47
C GLU A 217 11.47 17.72 -10.17
N ILE A 218 11.25 17.32 -8.90
CA ILE A 218 9.95 16.82 -8.42
C ILE A 218 8.88 17.90 -8.58
N ALA A 219 9.18 19.15 -8.23
CA ALA A 219 8.26 20.27 -8.39
C ALA A 219 7.92 20.56 -9.87
N ARG A 220 8.88 20.37 -10.79
CA ARG A 220 8.65 20.58 -12.23
C ARG A 220 7.67 19.57 -12.83
N VAL A 221 7.59 18.36 -12.29
CA VAL A 221 6.60 17.35 -12.70
C VAL A 221 5.33 17.40 -11.86
N GLY A 222 5.08 18.50 -11.14
CA GLY A 222 3.87 18.68 -10.33
C GLY A 222 3.76 17.71 -9.15
N GLY A 223 4.88 17.11 -8.71
CA GLY A 223 4.84 16.08 -7.67
C GLY A 223 4.37 14.71 -8.16
N ASP A 224 4.33 14.47 -9.47
CA ASP A 224 4.11 13.14 -10.06
C ASP A 224 5.27 12.19 -9.72
N VAL A 225 5.12 11.54 -8.57
CA VAL A 225 6.11 10.63 -7.98
C VAL A 225 5.43 9.30 -7.70
N CYS A 226 6.17 8.22 -7.92
CA CYS A 226 5.87 6.91 -7.35
C CYS A 226 7.03 6.46 -6.47
N THR A 227 6.71 5.73 -5.41
CA THR A 227 7.71 4.89 -4.77
C THR A 227 7.93 3.66 -5.65
N VAL A 228 9.19 3.26 -5.82
CA VAL A 228 9.56 2.00 -6.47
C VAL A 228 10.10 1.06 -5.42
N THR A 229 9.41 -0.04 -5.18
CA THR A 229 9.84 -1.05 -4.22
C THR A 229 10.42 -2.25 -4.95
N THR A 230 11.62 -2.66 -4.52
CA THR A 230 12.31 -3.86 -4.96
C THR A 230 12.32 -4.88 -3.82
N THR A 231 11.77 -6.07 -4.04
CA THR A 231 11.78 -7.17 -3.07
C THR A 231 13.11 -7.93 -3.15
N THR A 232 13.89 -7.92 -2.07
CA THR A 232 15.21 -8.58 -2.02
C THR A 232 15.14 -9.98 -1.44
N ILE A 233 14.23 -10.21 -0.48
CA ILE A 233 13.98 -11.50 0.18
C ILE A 233 12.47 -11.65 0.34
N SER A 234 11.94 -12.85 0.08
CA SER A 234 10.51 -13.15 0.18
C SER A 234 10.30 -14.60 0.59
N GLU A 235 9.75 -14.81 1.78
CA GLU A 235 9.21 -16.09 2.25
C GLU A 235 7.68 -16.00 2.28
N ARG A 236 7.02 -17.08 1.83
CA ARG A 236 5.57 -17.08 1.58
C ARG A 236 4.92 -18.37 2.03
N SER A 237 3.67 -18.26 2.50
CA SER A 237 2.80 -19.41 2.78
C SER A 237 1.39 -19.11 2.28
N PRO A 238 0.70 -20.05 1.60
CA PRO A 238 -0.72 -19.89 1.28
C PRO A 238 -1.56 -19.70 2.54
N ALA A 239 -2.51 -18.78 2.47
CA ALA A 239 -3.43 -18.46 3.56
C ALA A 239 -4.82 -18.14 2.99
N THR A 240 -5.78 -17.95 3.89
CA THR A 240 -7.11 -17.40 3.57
C THR A 240 -7.33 -16.12 4.37
N MET A 241 -7.81 -15.08 3.70
CA MET A 241 -8.23 -13.83 4.34
C MET A 241 -9.70 -13.57 4.05
N LYS A 242 -10.48 -13.25 5.07
CA LYS A 242 -11.90 -12.94 4.93
C LYS A 242 -12.23 -11.64 5.65
N ILE A 243 -12.89 -10.71 4.98
CA ILE A 243 -13.48 -9.53 5.62
C ILE A 243 -14.86 -9.93 6.10
N VAL A 244 -15.06 -9.92 7.40
CA VAL A 244 -16.27 -10.42 8.06
C VAL A 244 -17.26 -9.31 8.31
N ASN A 245 -16.78 -8.13 8.73
CA ASN A 245 -17.63 -7.00 9.06
C ASN A 245 -16.93 -5.67 8.79
N MET A 246 -17.71 -4.65 8.42
CA MET A 246 -17.28 -3.25 8.30
C MET A 246 -18.46 -2.36 8.69
N THR A 247 -18.26 -1.40 9.59
CA THR A 247 -19.28 -0.43 10.04
C THR A 247 -18.83 1.02 9.85
N GLY A 248 -19.81 1.93 9.87
CA GLY A 248 -19.67 3.40 9.77
C GLY A 248 -18.48 3.89 8.98
N VAL A 249 -17.52 4.53 9.63
CA VAL A 249 -16.37 5.19 8.99
C VAL A 249 -15.59 4.27 8.05
N PHE A 250 -15.42 2.98 8.38
CA PHE A 250 -14.72 2.03 7.50
C PHE A 250 -15.51 1.76 6.22
N ARG A 251 -16.85 1.70 6.29
CA ARG A 251 -17.72 1.55 5.12
C ARG A 251 -17.69 2.80 4.25
N GLU A 252 -17.67 3.98 4.86
CA GLU A 252 -17.65 5.26 4.16
C GLU A 252 -16.31 5.50 3.44
N MET A 253 -15.20 5.12 4.07
CA MET A 253 -13.87 5.31 3.50
C MET A 253 -13.52 4.32 2.40
N ILE A 254 -14.10 3.11 2.41
CA ILE A 254 -13.82 2.01 1.47
C ILE A 254 -15.14 1.35 1.01
N PRO A 255 -16.03 2.09 0.33
CA PRO A 255 -17.39 1.63 0.05
C PRO A 255 -17.44 0.42 -0.89
N PHE A 256 -16.56 0.39 -1.91
CA PHE A 256 -16.48 -0.71 -2.88
C PHE A 256 -16.17 -2.06 -2.23
N LEU A 257 -15.44 -2.06 -1.11
CA LEU A 257 -15.14 -3.26 -0.35
C LEU A 257 -16.31 -3.61 0.58
N ALA A 258 -16.87 -2.61 1.26
CA ALA A 258 -17.99 -2.76 2.19
C ALA A 258 -19.28 -3.31 1.55
N GLU A 259 -19.51 -3.05 0.26
CA GLU A 259 -20.62 -3.60 -0.53
C GLU A 259 -20.52 -5.12 -0.73
N THR A 260 -19.31 -5.68 -0.59
CA THR A 260 -19.06 -7.12 -0.78
C THR A 260 -18.98 -7.90 0.53
N VAL A 261 -19.08 -7.24 1.69
CA VAL A 261 -18.90 -7.88 3.01
C VAL A 261 -20.13 -8.74 3.38
N PRO A 262 -19.94 -10.01 3.83
CA PRO A 262 -18.66 -10.69 4.01
C PRO A 262 -18.03 -11.11 2.69
N ASN A 263 -16.75 -10.82 2.52
CA ASN A 263 -15.99 -11.15 1.31
C ASN A 263 -14.77 -11.99 1.68
N GLU A 264 -14.50 -13.03 0.90
CA GLU A 264 -13.33 -13.89 1.08
C GLU A 264 -12.34 -13.64 -0.06
N SER A 265 -11.06 -13.58 0.28
CA SER A 265 -10.02 -13.42 -0.72
C SER A 265 -10.01 -14.63 -1.64
N PHE A 266 -9.94 -14.42 -2.95
CA PHE A 266 -9.75 -15.54 -3.87
C PHE A 266 -8.31 -16.07 -3.87
N GLU A 267 -7.37 -15.27 -3.37
CA GLU A 267 -5.98 -15.64 -3.13
C GLU A 267 -5.44 -14.80 -1.97
N ALA A 268 -4.81 -15.45 -0.99
CA ALA A 268 -4.14 -14.78 0.11
C ALA A 268 -2.89 -15.53 0.54
N GLU A 269 -1.94 -14.79 1.10
CA GLU A 269 -0.66 -15.33 1.52
C GLU A 269 -0.11 -14.61 2.73
N LEU A 270 0.49 -15.39 3.63
CA LEU A 270 1.44 -14.85 4.58
C LEU A 270 2.76 -14.54 3.89
N ILE A 271 3.33 -13.39 4.24
CA ILE A 271 4.59 -12.89 3.73
C ILE A 271 5.54 -12.57 4.88
N ASP A 272 6.81 -12.91 4.70
CA ASP A 272 7.95 -12.30 5.39
C ASP A 272 8.90 -11.80 4.30
N ARG A 273 8.99 -10.48 4.14
CA ARG A 273 9.70 -9.85 3.03
C ARG A 273 10.66 -8.78 3.49
N GLN A 274 11.78 -8.68 2.80
CA GLN A 274 12.67 -7.52 2.85
C GLN A 274 12.60 -6.77 1.54
N HIS A 275 12.56 -5.45 1.66
CA HIS A 275 12.40 -4.55 0.54
C HIS A 275 13.42 -3.42 0.62
N SER A 276 13.79 -2.94 -0.55
CA SER A 276 14.39 -1.62 -0.75
C SER A 276 13.39 -0.75 -1.50
N THR A 277 13.28 0.52 -1.15
CA THR A 277 12.37 1.46 -1.82
C THR A 277 13.07 2.76 -2.14
N GLY A 278 12.85 3.20 -3.37
CA GLY A 278 13.27 4.48 -3.89
C GLY A 278 12.10 5.24 -4.49
N ILE A 279 12.39 6.22 -5.33
CA ILE A 279 11.37 6.98 -6.06
C ILE A 279 11.67 7.08 -7.56
N VAL A 280 10.61 7.25 -8.35
CA VAL A 280 10.66 7.58 -9.77
C VAL A 280 9.72 8.74 -10.06
N TYR A 281 10.16 9.65 -10.92
CA TYR A 281 9.43 10.84 -11.34
C TYR A 281 9.93 11.27 -12.75
N PRO A 282 9.05 11.63 -13.70
CA PRO A 282 7.58 11.48 -13.62
C PRO A 282 7.19 10.00 -13.47
N CYS A 283 6.03 9.74 -12.87
CA CYS A 283 5.51 8.38 -12.70
C CYS A 283 4.35 8.09 -13.66
N LEU A 284 3.33 8.95 -13.67
CA LEU A 284 2.11 8.79 -14.45
C LEU A 284 2.16 9.55 -15.78
N ALA A 285 2.86 10.68 -15.79
CA ALA A 285 3.04 11.48 -17.00
C ALA A 285 4.09 10.85 -17.94
N PRO A 286 3.89 10.94 -19.26
CA PRO A 286 4.81 10.41 -20.28
C PRO A 286 6.13 11.21 -20.39
#